data_AF-A0A5C6ZIQ1-F1
#
_entry.id   AF-A0A5C6ZIQ1-F1
#
_cell.length_a   1.000
_cell.length_b   1.000
_cell.length_c   1.000
_cell.angle_alpha   90.00
_cell.angle_beta   90.00
_cell.angle_gamma   90.00
#
_symmetry.space_group_name_H-M   'P 1'
#
loop_
_entity.id
_entity.type
_entity.pdbx_description
1 polymer ?
#
loop_
_entity_poly.entity_id
_entity_poly.type
_entity_poly.pdbx_seq_one_letter_code
_entity_poly.pdbx_strand_id
1 'polypeptide(L)' 'MDIQASKIELAKIILNSENDSFIKRLKEFISNEDADFWNRLNPSERSEIQEGIEQLNLGKRTKFNEVLENLC' A
#
# COMPACT_ATOMS: atom_id res chain seq x y z
N MET A 1 -22.82 2.93 -10.05
CA MET A 1 -22.55 3.61 -8.76
C MET A 1 -22.39 5.08 -9.05
N ASP A 2 -23.23 5.93 -8.49
CA ASP A 2 -23.10 7.39 -8.68
C ASP A 2 -21.98 7.89 -7.79
N ILE A 3 -20.85 8.27 -8.41
CA ILE A 3 -19.65 8.72 -7.72
C ILE A 3 -19.93 9.99 -6.89
N GLN A 4 -20.85 10.85 -7.33
CA GLN A 4 -21.20 12.07 -6.58
C GLN A 4 -21.99 11.72 -5.32
N ALA A 5 -22.93 10.77 -5.42
CA ALA A 5 -23.64 10.26 -4.25
C ALA A 5 -22.68 9.62 -3.24
N SER A 6 -21.73 8.80 -3.70
CA SER A 6 -20.73 8.16 -2.84
C SER A 6 -19.81 9.17 -2.13
N LYS A 7 -19.42 10.26 -2.81
CA LYS A 7 -18.63 11.34 -2.19
C LYS A 7 -19.38 12.02 -1.04
N ILE A 8 -20.67 12.26 -1.23
CA ILE A 8 -21.52 12.90 -0.21
C ILE A 8 -21.70 11.99 1.00
N GLU A 9 -21.91 10.69 0.80
CA GLU A 9 -21.99 9.72 1.90
C GLU A 9 -20.70 9.64 2.70
N LEU A 10 -19.55 9.56 2.03
CA LEU A 10 -18.24 9.57 2.70
C LEU A 10 -18.04 10.82 3.53
N ALA A 11 -18.36 12.00 2.99
CA ALA A 11 -18.28 13.26 3.74
C ALA A 11 -19.15 13.25 5.00
N LYS A 12 -20.38 12.71 4.92
CA LYS A 12 -21.28 12.58 6.08
C LYS A 12 -20.71 11.65 7.15
N ILE A 13 -20.15 10.51 6.76
CA ILE A 13 -19.52 9.56 7.70
C ILE A 13 -18.36 10.22 8.45
N ILE A 14 -17.53 10.98 7.74
CA ILE A 14 -16.39 11.70 8.33
C ILE A 14 -16.87 12.77 9.30
N LEU A 15 -17.86 13.59 8.92
CA LEU A 15 -18.39 14.67 9.77
C LEU A 15 -19.06 14.16 11.04
N ASN A 16 -19.66 12.97 11.00
CA ASN A 16 -20.34 12.37 12.15
C ASN A 16 -19.40 11.51 13.03
N SER A 17 -18.13 11.34 12.66
CA SER A 17 -17.19 10.49 13.39
C SER A 17 -16.53 11.26 14.54
N GLU A 18 -16.69 10.76 15.76
CA GLU A 18 -16.01 11.28 16.96
C GLU A 18 -14.62 10.65 17.21
N ASN A 19 -14.20 9.72 16.36
CA ASN A 19 -12.93 9.00 16.53
C ASN A 19 -11.76 9.76 15.88
N ASP A 20 -11.06 10.58 16.66
CA ASP A 20 -9.89 11.34 16.21
C ASP A 20 -8.79 10.47 15.57
N SER A 21 -8.58 9.25 16.08
CA SER A 21 -7.58 8.32 15.53
C SER A 21 -7.94 7.82 14.12
N PHE A 22 -9.24 7.66 13.85
CA PHE A 22 -9.74 7.31 12.53
C PHE A 22 -9.56 8.47 11.55
N ILE A 23 -9.96 9.68 11.96
CA ILE A 23 -9.82 10.90 11.15
C ILE A 23 -8.35 11.15 10.79
N LYS A 24 -7.44 10.96 11.74
CA LYS A 24 -5.99 11.12 11.51
C LYS A 24 -5.47 10.13 10.46
N ARG A 25 -5.78 8.84 10.60
CA ARG A 25 -5.36 7.80 9.63
C ARG A 25 -5.95 8.03 8.24
N LEU A 26 -7.21 8.46 8.17
CA LEU A 26 -7.86 8.78 6.89
C LEU A 26 -7.20 9.97 6.20
N LYS A 27 -6.86 11.02 6.97
CA LYS A 27 -6.11 12.18 6.46
C LYS A 27 -4.74 11.78 5.93
N GLU A 28 -4.01 10.94 6.66
CA GLU A 28 -2.73 10.39 6.21
C GLU A 28 -2.88 9.54 4.95
N PHE A 29 -3.92 8.72 4.85
CA PHE A 29 -4.21 7.91 3.67
C PHE A 29 -4.42 8.78 2.42
N ILE A 30 -5.34 9.75 2.49
CA ILE A 30 -5.67 10.64 1.37
C ILE A 30 -4.46 11.50 0.98
N SER A 31 -3.75 12.06 1.96
CA SER A 31 -2.59 12.93 1.70
C SER A 31 -1.45 12.18 1.02
N ASN A 32 -1.33 10.88 1.28
CA ASN A 32 -0.34 10.05 0.65
C ASN A 32 -0.82 9.48 -0.69
N GLU A 33 -2.14 9.45 -0.97
CA GLU A 33 -2.73 8.78 -2.13
C GLU A 33 -2.14 9.24 -3.48
N ASP A 34 -1.83 10.54 -3.60
CA ASP A 34 -1.18 11.14 -4.78
C ASP A 34 0.35 10.91 -4.84
N ALA A 35 0.98 10.48 -3.75
CA ALA A 35 2.38 10.12 -3.74
C ALA A 35 2.55 8.71 -4.32
N ASP A 36 3.27 8.63 -5.45
CA ASP A 36 3.77 7.38 -6.04
C ASP A 36 4.26 6.44 -4.92
N PHE A 37 3.84 5.17 -4.96
CA PHE A 37 4.16 4.15 -3.95
C PHE A 37 5.66 4.16 -3.60
N TRP A 38 6.51 4.35 -4.62
CA TRP A 38 7.96 4.44 -4.46
C TRP A 38 8.41 5.52 -3.46
N ASN A 39 7.70 6.65 -3.44
CA ASN A 39 8.03 7.79 -2.57
C ASN A 39 7.66 7.57 -1.11
N ARG A 40 6.81 6.58 -0.80
CA ARG A 40 6.38 6.25 0.57
C ARG A 40 7.32 5.29 1.28
N LEU A 41 8.13 4.54 0.52
CA LEU A 41 9.09 3.60 1.06
C LEU A 41 10.24 4.32 1.75
N ASN A 42 10.66 3.83 2.90
CA ASN A 42 11.87 4.29 3.58
C ASN A 42 13.14 3.79 2.84
N PRO A 43 14.33 4.34 3.14
CA PRO A 43 15.56 3.97 2.44
C PRO A 43 15.91 2.47 2.51
N SER A 44 15.60 1.78 3.62
CA SER A 44 15.85 0.33 3.75
C SER A 44 14.96 -0.45 2.82
N GLU A 45 13.66 -0.15 2.81
CA GLU A 45 12.68 -0.82 1.94
C GLU A 45 13.02 -0.63 0.46
N ARG A 46 13.43 0.57 0.05
CA ARG A 46 13.89 0.82 -1.33
C ARG A 46 15.15 0.01 -1.66
N SER A 47 16.09 -0.08 -0.72
CA SER A 47 17.32 -0.87 -0.88
C SER A 47 17.02 -2.36 -1.02
N GLU A 48 16.13 -2.91 -0.21
CA GLU A 48 15.71 -4.32 -0.26
C GLU A 48 15.03 -4.66 -1.59
N ILE A 49 14.13 -3.79 -2.07
CA ILE A 49 13.49 -3.98 -3.37
C ILE A 49 14.52 -3.93 -4.51
N GLN A 50 15.45 -2.97 -4.46
CA GLN A 50 16.52 -2.86 -5.45
C GLN A 50 17.40 -4.11 -5.47
N GLU A 51 17.78 -4.64 -4.30
CA GLU A 51 18.53 -5.89 -4.19
C GLU A 51 17.74 -7.07 -4.78
N GLY A 52 16.44 -7.18 -4.46
CA GLY A 52 15.58 -8.22 -5.03
C GLY A 52 15.54 -8.16 -6.57
N ILE A 53 15.41 -6.97 -7.15
CA ILE A 53 15.44 -6.77 -8.61
C ILE A 53 16.79 -7.22 -9.20
N GLU A 54 17.90 -6.88 -8.55
CA GLU A 54 19.24 -7.30 -8.99
C GLU A 54 19.41 -8.82 -8.92
N GLN A 55 18.94 -9.45 -7.85
CA GLN A 55 18.94 -10.91 -7.71
C GLN A 55 18.11 -11.58 -8.83
N LEU A 56 16.93 -11.05 -9.14
CA LEU A 56 16.10 -11.54 -10.24
C LEU A 56 16.78 -11.41 -11.60
N ASN A 57 17.45 -10.28 -11.86
CA ASN A 57 18.21 -10.04 -13.09
C ASN A 57 19.39 -11.00 -13.24
N LEU A 58 20.01 -11.38 -12.11
CA LEU A 58 21.06 -12.41 -12.06
C LEU A 58 20.49 -13.84 -12.15
N GLY A 59 19.18 -14.01 -12.31
CA GLY A 59 18.52 -15.31 -12.39
C GLY A 59 18.40 -16.03 -11.04
N LYS A 60 18.69 -15.37 -9.92
CA LYS A 60 18.51 -15.90 -8.57
C LYS A 60 17.03 -15.88 -8.19
N ARG A 61 16.27 -16.81 -8.78
CA ARG A 61 14.83 -16.95 -8.58
C ARG A 61 14.43 -18.41 -8.56
N THR A 62 13.43 -18.72 -7.76
CA THR A 62 12.81 -20.05 -7.69
C THR A 62 11.33 -19.90 -8.05
N LYS A 63 10.74 -20.90 -8.71
CA LYS A 63 9.30 -20.81 -9.02
C LYS A 63 8.50 -20.89 -7.72
N PHE A 64 7.40 -20.13 -7.66
CA PHE A 64 6.54 -20.13 -6.48
C PHE A 64 6.05 -21.52 -6.07
N ASN A 65 5.66 -22.35 -7.05
CA ASN A 65 5.21 -23.73 -6.77
C ASN A 65 6.32 -24.59 -6.15
N GLU A 66 7.57 -24.44 -6.59
CA GLU A 66 8.73 -25.15 -6.04
C GLU A 66 8.99 -24.72 -4.57
N VAL A 67 8.70 -23.47 -4.22
CA VAL A 67 8.80 -23.01 -2.82
C VAL A 67 7.70 -23.64 -1.96
N LEU A 68 6.46 -23.70 -2.46
CA LEU A 68 5.33 -24.28 -1.72
C LEU A 68 5.51 -25.78 -1.44
N GLU A 69 6.01 -26.53 -2.41
CA GLU A 69 6.28 -27.97 -2.27
C GLU A 69 7.31 -28.27 -1.17
N ASN A 70 8.22 -27.33 -0.88
CA ASN A 70 9.24 -27.49 0.15
C ASN A 70 8.80 -27.03 1.55
N LEU A 71 7.62 -26.42 1.68
CA LEU A 71 7.08 -25.90 2.94
C LEU A 71 6.02 -26.80 3.57
N CYS A 72 5.50 -27.79 2.84
CA CYS A 72 4.46 -28.74 3.28
C CYS A 72 5.05 -30.13 3.50
#